data_AF-A0A7L2DQ98-F1
#
_entry.id   AF-A0A7L2DQ98-F1
#
_cell.length_a   1.000
_cell.length_b   1.000
_cell.length_c   1.000
_cell.angle_alpha   90.00
_cell.angle_beta   90.00
_cell.angle_gamma   90.00
#
_symmetry.space_group_name_H-M   'P 1'
#
loop_
_entity.id
_entity.type
_entity.pdbx_description
1 polymer ?
#
loop_
_entity_poly.entity_id
_entity_poly.type
_entity_poly.pdbx_seq_one_letter_code
_entity_poly.pdbx_strand_id
1 'polypeptide(L)'
;MALITHLLACAFGMGSWVAINGLWVELPLLVTVLPEQWYLPSYITIIIQTANVGPLFVTLMNRFRPGLLKEVAVIYAILSMGVLACFLLAFLWNHTSVIAGTSHSIPFLILTFFLAIVDCTSSVTFLPFMIQLQPQYMSTFFIGEGLSGLIPALIALGQGSGISSCTNVSHEVNITTGNKTVESTIFQLETRYLPPNFSTFIFFLLMTAMMLTSLVAFFFLAQQPKMWDLSQQDLFPSTIVLNSFDQILDEGADSQLGTGYSCPKEPKEPGDILPQKVFYSLAQLSLIYFLITWVSTLTNGVLPSVQSYSCLPYGHTTYHLAATLSSMANPLACIVAMFLPNRSLTLMVILSMAGTGFGAYNMAIAVMSPCPLLQHSQWGNAIIVLSWVLFTGTLSYMKVMAGVILRSHSRSALVCYGALEQLGSLLGALLMFPLVNIYGLFKSADYCSLQCPA
;
A
#
# COMPACT_ATOMS: atom_id res chain seq x y z
N MET A 1 -31.81 -7.05 8.56
CA MET A 1 -31.12 -7.64 7.39
C MET A 1 -30.12 -6.69 6.76
N ALA A 2 -30.53 -5.51 6.26
CA ALA A 2 -29.60 -4.59 5.58
C ALA A 2 -28.37 -4.16 6.40
N LEU A 3 -28.55 -3.80 7.68
CA LEU A 3 -27.44 -3.43 8.58
C LEU A 3 -26.40 -4.56 8.74
N ILE A 4 -26.86 -5.81 8.84
CA ILE A 4 -25.98 -6.97 8.99
C ILE A 4 -25.15 -7.14 7.72
N THR A 5 -25.76 -7.02 6.54
CA THR A 5 -25.04 -7.08 5.26
C THR A 5 -24.02 -5.95 5.11
N HIS A 6 -24.32 -4.74 5.59
CA HIS A 6 -23.33 -3.65 5.67
C HIS A 6 -22.16 -4.01 6.58
N LEU A 7 -22.41 -4.52 7.79
CA LEU A 7 -21.35 -4.94 8.69
C LEU A 7 -20.48 -6.06 8.09
N LEU A 8 -21.11 -7.04 7.44
CA LEU A 8 -20.40 -8.12 6.74
C LEU A 8 -19.57 -7.59 5.57
N ALA A 9 -20.10 -6.67 4.76
CA ALA A 9 -19.36 -6.04 3.66
C ALA A 9 -18.15 -5.24 4.17
N CYS A 10 -18.31 -4.53 5.29
CA CYS A 10 -17.23 -3.80 5.95
C CYS A 10 -16.12 -4.75 6.45
N ALA A 11 -16.51 -5.81 7.18
CA ALA A 11 -15.58 -6.81 7.67
C ALA A 11 -14.87 -7.57 6.54
N PHE A 12 -15.58 -7.86 5.44
CA PHE A 12 -14.99 -8.47 4.26
C PHE A 12 -13.95 -7.54 3.61
N GLY A 13 -14.32 -6.27 3.38
CA GLY A 13 -13.42 -5.25 2.82
C GLY A 13 -12.19 -4.99 3.68
N MET A 14 -12.30 -5.10 5.01
CA MET A 14 -11.15 -4.99 5.91
C MET A 14 -10.06 -6.02 5.60
N GLY A 15 -10.42 -7.23 5.20
CA GLY A 15 -9.45 -8.29 4.88
C GLY A 15 -8.66 -8.10 3.59
N SER A 16 -8.87 -7.01 2.84
CA SER A 16 -8.19 -6.79 1.55
C SER A 16 -6.74 -6.34 1.69
N TRP A 17 -6.43 -5.51 2.69
CA TRP A 17 -5.10 -4.89 2.86
C TRP A 17 -4.58 -4.92 4.30
N VAL A 18 -5.33 -5.57 5.20
CA VAL A 18 -5.01 -5.55 6.64
C VAL A 18 -3.63 -6.12 6.91
N ALA A 19 -3.23 -7.20 6.23
CA ALA A 19 -1.97 -7.87 6.50
C ALA A 19 -0.75 -6.99 6.18
N ILE A 20 -0.65 -6.45 4.97
CA ILE A 20 0.45 -5.57 4.57
C ILE A 20 0.41 -4.24 5.32
N ASN A 21 -0.76 -3.65 5.54
CA ASN A 21 -0.86 -2.44 6.35
C ASN A 21 -0.40 -2.67 7.79
N GLY A 22 -0.75 -3.81 8.38
CA GLY A 22 -0.28 -4.23 9.69
C GLY A 22 1.23 -4.40 9.77
N LEU A 23 1.84 -5.01 8.75
CA LEU A 23 3.30 -5.15 8.68
C LEU A 23 4.01 -3.79 8.62
N TRP A 24 3.48 -2.83 7.84
CA TRP A 24 4.08 -1.50 7.74
C TRP A 24 4.03 -0.72 9.05
N VAL A 25 2.95 -0.83 9.82
CA VAL A 25 2.85 -0.14 11.12
C VAL A 25 3.68 -0.81 12.22
N GLU A 26 3.92 -2.12 12.13
CA GLU A 26 4.75 -2.88 13.08
C GLU A 26 6.26 -2.82 12.75
N LEU A 27 6.60 -2.35 11.54
CA LEU A 27 7.97 -2.25 11.05
C LEU A 27 8.97 -1.58 12.00
N PRO A 28 8.62 -0.49 12.71
CA PRO A 28 9.48 0.12 13.73
C PRO A 28 9.98 -0.84 14.81
N LEU A 29 9.17 -1.83 15.21
CA LEU A 29 9.60 -2.88 16.13
C LEU A 29 10.42 -3.95 15.43
N LEU A 30 9.96 -4.42 14.27
CA LEU A 30 10.61 -5.51 13.54
C LEU A 30 12.06 -5.17 13.17
N VAL A 31 12.33 -3.92 12.80
CA VAL A 31 13.67 -3.43 12.44
C VAL A 31 14.67 -3.56 13.61
N THR A 32 14.21 -3.58 14.86
CA THR A 32 15.10 -3.74 16.03
C THR A 32 15.49 -5.19 16.33
N VAL A 33 14.74 -6.16 15.81
CA VAL A 33 14.89 -7.58 16.17
C VAL A 33 15.36 -8.41 14.97
N LEU A 34 14.84 -8.13 13.77
CA LEU A 34 15.15 -8.91 12.58
C LEU A 34 16.54 -8.57 12.04
N PRO A 35 17.28 -9.57 11.51
CA PRO A 35 18.67 -9.39 11.09
C PRO A 35 18.83 -8.43 9.90
N GLU A 36 17.79 -8.24 9.08
CA GLU A 36 17.78 -7.26 7.99
C GLU A 36 17.84 -5.80 8.49
N GLN A 37 17.40 -5.54 9.72
CA GLN A 37 17.38 -4.21 10.34
C GLN A 37 16.86 -3.12 9.39
N TRP A 38 17.64 -2.06 9.13
CA TRP A 38 17.22 -0.88 8.37
C TRP A 38 16.95 -1.19 6.90
N TYR A 39 17.42 -2.35 6.41
CA TYR A 39 17.14 -2.85 5.07
C TYR A 39 15.75 -3.47 4.96
N LEU A 40 15.14 -3.90 6.06
CA LEU A 40 13.86 -4.62 6.08
C LEU A 40 12.73 -3.94 5.27
N PRO A 41 12.52 -2.60 5.33
CA PRO A 41 11.52 -1.95 4.49
C PRO A 41 11.73 -2.20 2.99
N SER A 42 12.97 -2.19 2.51
CA SER A 42 13.28 -2.43 1.10
C SER A 42 13.06 -3.89 0.68
N TYR A 43 13.28 -4.86 1.57
CA TYR A 43 12.94 -6.27 1.35
C TYR A 43 11.42 -6.45 1.23
N ILE A 44 10.65 -5.85 2.14
CA ILE A 44 9.18 -5.91 2.10
C ILE A 44 8.66 -5.28 0.81
N THR A 45 9.18 -4.11 0.40
CA THR A 45 8.81 -3.45 -0.85
C THR A 45 9.00 -4.36 -2.06
N ILE A 46 10.18 -4.96 -2.24
CA ILE A 46 10.42 -5.81 -3.42
C ILE A 46 9.55 -7.08 -3.37
N ILE A 47 9.34 -7.65 -2.18
CA ILE A 47 8.45 -8.81 -1.99
C ILE A 47 7.02 -8.48 -2.43
N ILE A 48 6.48 -7.34 -2.00
CA ILE A 48 5.16 -6.87 -2.43
C ILE A 48 5.09 -6.75 -3.95
N GLN A 49 6.12 -6.16 -4.58
CA GLN A 49 6.13 -6.04 -6.04
C GLN A 49 6.19 -7.39 -6.76
N THR A 50 6.89 -8.40 -6.22
CA THR A 50 6.88 -9.76 -6.79
C THR A 50 5.54 -10.46 -6.62
N ALA A 51 4.79 -10.13 -5.56
CA ALA A 51 3.48 -10.72 -5.28
C ALA A 51 2.38 -10.26 -6.25
N ASN A 52 2.62 -9.21 -7.05
CA ASN A 52 1.76 -8.83 -8.18
C ASN A 52 1.56 -9.93 -9.24
N VAL A 53 2.34 -11.01 -9.17
CA VAL A 53 2.07 -12.25 -9.90
C VAL A 53 0.66 -12.81 -9.62
N GLY A 54 0.12 -12.61 -8.42
CA GLY A 54 -1.23 -13.06 -8.05
C GLY A 54 -2.35 -12.41 -8.88
N PRO A 55 -2.49 -11.07 -8.87
CA PRO A 55 -3.42 -10.35 -9.75
C PRO A 55 -3.22 -10.67 -11.24
N LEU A 56 -1.96 -10.77 -11.68
CA LEU A 56 -1.64 -11.11 -13.06
C LEU A 56 -2.16 -12.49 -13.42
N PHE A 57 -1.96 -13.48 -12.54
CA PHE A 57 -2.46 -14.84 -12.72
C PHE A 57 -3.99 -14.88 -12.85
N VAL A 58 -4.71 -14.22 -11.93
CA VAL A 58 -6.18 -14.16 -11.98
C VAL A 58 -6.65 -13.49 -13.28
N THR A 59 -6.03 -12.39 -13.67
CA THR A 59 -6.38 -11.66 -14.89
C THR A 59 -6.14 -12.52 -16.14
N LEU A 60 -5.01 -13.22 -16.20
CA LEU A 60 -4.64 -14.05 -17.33
C LEU A 60 -5.54 -15.29 -17.46
N MET A 61 -5.89 -15.90 -16.33
CA MET A 61 -6.83 -17.04 -16.30
C MET A 61 -8.23 -16.62 -16.74
N ASN A 62 -8.73 -15.48 -16.26
CA ASN A 62 -10.01 -14.95 -16.72
C ASN A 62 -9.98 -14.59 -18.23
N ARG A 63 -8.81 -14.24 -18.77
CA ARG A 63 -8.64 -13.93 -20.19
C ARG A 63 -8.60 -15.18 -21.08
N PHE A 64 -7.83 -16.20 -20.71
CA PHE A 64 -7.63 -17.39 -21.56
C PHE A 64 -8.61 -18.53 -21.28
N ARG A 65 -9.19 -18.59 -20.07
CA ARG A 65 -10.09 -19.66 -19.63
C ARG A 65 -11.27 -19.06 -18.85
N PRO A 66 -12.15 -18.27 -19.49
CA PRO A 66 -13.30 -17.67 -18.82
C PRO A 66 -14.18 -18.75 -18.18
N GLY A 67 -14.51 -18.57 -16.89
CA GLY A 67 -15.35 -19.50 -16.12
C GLY A 67 -14.63 -20.65 -15.43
N LEU A 68 -13.33 -20.86 -15.68
CA LEU A 68 -12.54 -21.88 -14.94
C LEU A 68 -12.39 -21.49 -13.46
N LEU A 69 -12.07 -20.23 -13.21
CA LEU A 69 -11.94 -19.69 -11.87
C LEU A 69 -13.32 -19.31 -11.33
N LYS A 70 -13.87 -20.12 -10.44
CA LYS A 70 -15.05 -19.74 -9.67
C LYS A 70 -14.63 -18.65 -8.67
N GLU A 71 -15.12 -17.43 -8.86
CA GLU A 71 -14.79 -16.27 -8.03
C GLU A 71 -14.87 -16.56 -6.52
N VAL A 72 -15.96 -17.20 -6.09
CA VAL A 72 -16.17 -17.57 -4.68
C VAL A 72 -15.08 -18.52 -4.16
N ALA A 73 -14.65 -19.49 -4.98
CA ALA A 73 -13.59 -20.42 -4.60
C ALA A 73 -12.23 -19.72 -4.50
N VAL A 74 -11.95 -18.79 -5.42
CA VAL A 74 -10.72 -17.98 -5.39
C VAL A 74 -10.68 -17.11 -4.13
N ILE A 75 -11.79 -16.46 -3.75
CA ILE A 75 -11.85 -15.64 -2.54
C ILE A 75 -11.65 -16.49 -1.28
N TYR A 76 -12.29 -17.67 -1.18
CA TYR A 76 -12.04 -18.58 -0.07
C TYR A 76 -10.57 -19.02 0.02
N ALA A 77 -9.95 -19.33 -1.12
CA ALA A 77 -8.55 -19.73 -1.16
C ALA A 77 -7.62 -18.60 -0.67
N ILE A 78 -7.84 -17.37 -1.16
CA ILE A 78 -7.07 -16.18 -0.78
C ILE A 78 -7.23 -15.88 0.72
N LEU A 79 -8.47 -15.81 1.23
CA LEU A 79 -8.70 -15.51 2.65
C LEU A 79 -8.18 -16.61 3.58
N SER A 80 -8.34 -17.88 3.21
CA SER A 80 -7.80 -19.00 4.01
C SER A 80 -6.27 -18.98 4.05
N MET A 81 -5.64 -18.67 2.92
CA MET A 81 -4.19 -18.47 2.84
C MET A 81 -3.73 -17.29 3.68
N GLY A 82 -4.48 -16.17 3.68
CA GLY A 82 -4.18 -15.01 4.51
C GLY A 82 -4.28 -15.29 6.01
N VAL A 83 -5.35 -15.98 6.44
CA VAL A 83 -5.51 -16.42 7.84
C VAL A 83 -4.36 -17.33 8.26
N LEU A 84 -4.03 -18.34 7.44
CA LEU A 84 -2.93 -19.27 7.73
C LEU A 84 -1.58 -18.55 7.79
N ALA A 85 -1.30 -17.67 6.82
CA ALA A 85 -0.04 -16.94 6.77
C ALA A 85 0.11 -15.96 7.95
N CYS A 86 -0.94 -15.21 8.31
CA CYS A 86 -0.93 -14.33 9.49
C CYS A 86 -0.75 -15.13 10.79
N PHE A 87 -1.44 -16.26 10.91
CA PHE A 87 -1.33 -17.13 12.09
C PHE A 87 0.10 -17.66 12.24
N LEU A 88 0.66 -18.21 11.17
CA LEU A 88 2.05 -18.71 11.17
C LEU A 88 3.05 -17.58 11.43
N LEU A 89 2.80 -16.38 10.89
CA LEU A 89 3.66 -15.22 11.09
C LEU A 89 3.75 -14.85 12.57
N ALA A 90 2.65 -14.96 13.33
CA ALA A 90 2.67 -14.70 14.76
C ALA A 90 3.71 -15.53 15.51
N PHE A 91 3.95 -16.79 15.11
CA PHE A 91 4.94 -17.66 15.76
C PHE A 91 6.32 -17.60 15.10
N LEU A 92 6.38 -17.37 13.79
CA LEU A 92 7.60 -17.55 13.00
C LEU A 92 8.34 -16.25 12.66
N TRP A 93 7.80 -15.08 13.02
CA TRP A 93 8.38 -13.79 12.62
C TRP A 93 9.83 -13.60 13.10
N ASN A 94 10.18 -14.04 14.31
CA ASN A 94 11.52 -13.87 14.89
C ASN A 94 12.49 -15.02 14.60
N HIS A 95 12.06 -16.04 13.85
CA HIS A 95 12.94 -17.15 13.49
C HIS A 95 13.89 -16.73 12.37
N THR A 96 15.18 -17.03 12.55
CA THR A 96 16.22 -16.70 11.57
C THR A 96 16.83 -17.96 10.97
N SER A 97 17.40 -17.82 9.76
CA SER A 97 18.10 -18.87 9.03
C SER A 97 19.27 -18.25 8.29
N VAL A 98 20.39 -18.98 8.19
CA VAL A 98 21.61 -18.47 7.54
C VAL A 98 21.59 -18.82 6.05
N ILE A 99 21.67 -17.81 5.19
CA ILE A 99 21.84 -17.97 3.74
C ILE A 99 23.09 -17.19 3.31
N ALA A 100 23.95 -17.79 2.49
CA ALA A 100 25.17 -17.14 1.99
C ALA A 100 26.09 -16.56 3.09
N GLY A 101 26.05 -17.13 4.30
CA GLY A 101 26.86 -16.67 5.44
C GLY A 101 26.24 -15.53 6.25
N THR A 102 25.09 -14.97 5.83
CA THR A 102 24.36 -13.93 6.55
C THR A 102 23.07 -14.48 7.14
N SER A 103 22.70 -14.02 8.35
CA SER A 103 21.44 -14.39 8.99
C SER A 103 20.30 -13.61 8.36
N HIS A 104 19.20 -14.30 8.03
CA HIS A 104 18.01 -13.72 7.43
C HIS A 104 16.75 -14.23 8.11
N SER A 105 15.70 -13.40 8.16
CA SER A 105 14.38 -13.75 8.66
C SER A 105 13.54 -14.46 7.58
N ILE A 106 14.06 -15.56 7.04
CA ILE A 106 13.46 -16.27 5.89
C ILE A 106 11.99 -16.64 6.09
N PRO A 107 11.57 -17.20 7.25
CA PRO A 107 10.15 -17.48 7.49
C PRO A 107 9.29 -16.22 7.41
N PHE A 108 9.75 -15.11 7.99
CA PHE A 108 9.07 -13.80 7.91
C PHE A 108 8.93 -13.32 6.47
N LEU A 109 9.99 -13.37 5.66
CA LEU A 109 9.99 -12.92 4.27
C LEU A 109 9.06 -13.77 3.38
N ILE A 110 9.07 -15.10 3.56
CA ILE A 110 8.18 -16.02 2.84
C ILE A 110 6.71 -15.79 3.22
N LEU A 111 6.41 -15.64 4.51
CA LEU A 111 5.05 -15.37 4.96
C LEU A 111 4.57 -13.99 4.49
N THR A 112 5.45 -12.99 4.50
CA THR A 112 5.18 -11.66 3.91
C THR A 112 4.84 -11.76 2.42
N PHE A 113 5.52 -12.64 1.65
CA PHE A 113 5.17 -12.87 0.25
C PHE A 113 3.76 -13.45 0.08
N PHE A 114 3.36 -14.44 0.88
CA PHE A 114 2.00 -14.97 0.84
C PHE A 114 0.95 -13.94 1.23
N LEU A 115 1.23 -13.13 2.26
CA LEU A 115 0.36 -12.02 2.65
C LEU A 115 0.25 -10.96 1.56
N ALA A 116 1.36 -10.63 0.90
CA ALA A 116 1.34 -9.72 -0.24
C ALA A 116 0.54 -10.28 -1.43
N ILE A 117 0.64 -11.59 -1.71
CA ILE A 117 -0.19 -12.23 -2.76
C ILE A 117 -1.67 -12.08 -2.40
N VAL A 118 -2.02 -12.34 -1.14
CA VAL A 118 -3.40 -12.22 -0.65
C VAL A 118 -3.90 -10.80 -0.85
N ASP A 119 -3.15 -9.78 -0.41
CA ASP A 119 -3.57 -8.39 -0.45
C ASP A 119 -3.63 -7.82 -1.88
N CYS A 120 -2.63 -8.10 -2.70
CA CYS A 120 -2.64 -7.68 -4.10
C CYS A 120 -3.79 -8.36 -4.86
N THR A 121 -4.02 -9.66 -4.66
CA THR A 121 -5.04 -10.43 -5.41
C THR A 121 -6.46 -10.13 -4.92
N SER A 122 -6.65 -9.82 -3.63
CA SER A 122 -7.95 -9.45 -3.07
C SER A 122 -8.52 -8.20 -3.78
N SER A 123 -7.67 -7.22 -4.06
CA SER A 123 -8.02 -5.96 -4.74
C SER A 123 -8.67 -6.18 -6.12
N VAL A 124 -8.31 -7.27 -6.82
CA VAL A 124 -8.88 -7.59 -8.15
C VAL A 124 -9.98 -8.66 -8.10
N THR A 125 -10.13 -9.38 -6.99
CA THR A 125 -11.09 -10.51 -6.87
C THR A 125 -12.31 -10.18 -6.01
N PHE A 126 -12.16 -9.35 -4.97
CA PHE A 126 -13.24 -9.06 -4.02
C PHE A 126 -14.28 -8.12 -4.64
N LEU A 127 -13.84 -7.14 -5.42
CA LEU A 127 -14.72 -6.16 -6.05
C LEU A 127 -15.70 -6.79 -7.06
N PRO A 128 -15.28 -7.69 -7.97
CA PRO A 128 -16.22 -8.43 -8.84
C PRO A 128 -17.33 -9.18 -8.10
N PHE A 129 -16.99 -9.83 -6.98
CA PHE A 129 -17.99 -10.49 -6.13
C PHE A 129 -18.97 -9.49 -5.51
N MET A 130 -18.45 -8.39 -5.00
CA MET A 130 -19.24 -7.34 -4.36
C MET A 130 -20.24 -6.73 -5.36
N ILE A 131 -19.88 -6.54 -6.62
CA ILE A 131 -20.80 -6.04 -7.67
C ILE A 131 -22.04 -6.95 -7.87
N GLN A 132 -22.00 -8.23 -7.46
CA GLN A 132 -23.17 -9.13 -7.52
C GLN A 132 -24.20 -8.88 -6.40
N LEU A 133 -23.84 -8.07 -5.41
CA LEU A 133 -24.73 -7.62 -4.33
C LEU A 133 -25.30 -6.24 -4.67
N GLN A 134 -26.25 -5.75 -3.86
CA GLN A 134 -26.84 -4.44 -4.10
C GLN A 134 -25.78 -3.31 -4.05
N PRO A 135 -25.85 -2.31 -4.94
CA PRO A 135 -24.85 -1.24 -5.04
C PRO A 135 -24.56 -0.49 -3.73
N GLN A 136 -25.55 -0.41 -2.83
CA GLN A 136 -25.42 0.21 -1.51
C GLN A 136 -24.33 -0.41 -0.62
N TYR A 137 -23.96 -1.67 -0.85
CA TYR A 137 -22.91 -2.34 -0.08
C TYR A 137 -21.49 -2.04 -0.57
N MET A 138 -21.33 -1.44 -1.76
CA MET A 138 -20.00 -1.10 -2.31
C MET A 138 -19.31 -0.02 -1.50
N SER A 139 -20.04 1.01 -1.11
CA SER A 139 -19.52 2.08 -0.25
C SER A 139 -19.00 1.53 1.07
N THR A 140 -19.70 0.55 1.63
CA THR A 140 -19.34 -0.06 2.92
C THR A 140 -18.13 -0.98 2.82
N PHE A 141 -17.99 -1.68 1.70
CA PHE A 141 -16.77 -2.44 1.39
C PHE A 141 -15.53 -1.53 1.35
N PHE A 142 -15.61 -0.39 0.65
CA PHE A 142 -14.50 0.57 0.60
C PHE A 142 -14.19 1.22 1.96
N ILE A 143 -15.22 1.45 2.80
CA ILE A 143 -15.00 1.85 4.20
C ILE A 143 -14.20 0.77 4.94
N GLY A 144 -14.58 -0.50 4.78
CA GLY A 144 -13.85 -1.64 5.35
C GLY A 144 -12.39 -1.69 4.90
N GLU A 145 -12.14 -1.53 3.61
CA GLU A 145 -10.79 -1.45 3.04
C GLU A 145 -9.99 -0.29 3.67
N GLY A 146 -10.60 0.87 3.90
CA GLY A 146 -9.97 1.97 4.64
C GLY A 146 -9.65 1.61 6.11
N LEU A 147 -10.56 0.89 6.79
CA LEU A 147 -10.35 0.44 8.17
C LEU A 147 -9.21 -0.58 8.30
N SER A 148 -8.86 -1.27 7.21
CA SER A 148 -7.73 -2.22 7.18
C SER A 148 -6.38 -1.57 7.51
N GLY A 149 -6.22 -0.26 7.23
CA GLY A 149 -5.04 0.52 7.63
C GLY A 149 -5.20 1.23 8.97
N LEU A 150 -6.41 1.71 9.26
CA LEU A 150 -6.69 2.48 10.48
C LEU A 150 -6.63 1.61 11.75
N ILE A 151 -7.26 0.43 11.75
CA ILE A 151 -7.35 -0.40 12.96
C ILE A 151 -5.96 -0.91 13.39
N PRO A 152 -5.11 -1.48 12.50
CA PRO A 152 -3.76 -1.88 12.89
C PRO A 152 -2.91 -0.69 13.36
N ALA A 153 -3.06 0.49 12.75
CA ALA A 153 -2.35 1.69 13.19
C ALA A 153 -2.74 2.12 14.62
N LEU A 154 -4.03 2.06 14.97
CA LEU A 154 -4.49 2.36 16.34
C LEU A 154 -4.00 1.31 17.35
N ILE A 155 -3.98 0.03 16.96
CA ILE A 155 -3.44 -1.06 17.78
C ILE A 155 -1.94 -0.84 18.02
N ALA A 156 -1.15 -0.54 16.98
CA ALA A 156 0.28 -0.24 17.07
C ALA A 156 0.54 1.01 17.93
N LEU A 157 -0.26 2.07 17.78
CA LEU A 157 -0.19 3.26 18.64
C LEU A 157 -0.36 2.88 20.13
N GLY A 158 -1.37 2.06 20.44
CA GLY A 158 -1.63 1.55 21.79
C GLY A 158 -0.57 0.57 22.31
N GLN A 159 0.09 -0.17 21.42
CA GLN A 159 1.25 -1.01 21.73
C GLN A 159 2.40 -0.21 22.31
N GLY A 160 2.46 1.10 22.01
CA GLY A 160 3.46 2.00 22.58
C GLY A 160 4.87 1.63 22.13
N SER A 161 5.01 1.23 20.87
CA SER A 161 6.28 0.77 20.36
C SER A 161 7.28 1.91 20.10
N GLY A 162 8.56 1.66 20.40
CA GLY A 162 9.63 2.57 20.03
C GLY A 162 10.08 3.60 21.07
N ILE A 163 9.86 3.37 22.37
CA ILE A 163 10.52 4.19 23.40
C ILE A 163 11.98 3.72 23.53
N SER A 164 12.91 4.53 23.04
CA SER A 164 14.35 4.31 23.17
C SER A 164 14.92 5.14 24.32
N SER A 165 15.70 4.52 25.20
CA SER A 165 16.45 5.19 26.27
C SER A 165 17.94 5.02 26.02
N CYS A 166 18.70 6.11 26.13
CA CYS A 166 20.16 6.04 26.02
C CYS A 166 20.77 5.63 27.35
N THR A 167 21.56 4.56 27.35
CA THR A 167 22.28 4.09 28.53
C THR A 167 23.79 4.19 28.30
N ASN A 168 24.51 4.63 29.33
CA ASN A 168 25.98 4.65 29.30
C ASN A 168 26.49 3.23 29.50
N VAL A 169 27.14 2.68 28.47
CA VAL A 169 27.82 1.38 28.52
C VAL A 169 29.33 1.64 28.61
N SER A 170 30.00 1.01 29.57
CA SER A 170 31.45 1.09 29.73
C SER A 170 32.12 -0.02 28.94
N HIS A 171 32.93 0.34 27.96
CA HIS A 171 33.81 -0.60 27.26
C HIS A 171 35.24 -0.44 27.80
N GLU A 172 35.85 -1.54 28.20
CA GLU A 172 37.29 -1.58 28.48
C GLU A 172 38.03 -1.70 27.14
N VAL A 173 38.85 -0.71 26.83
CA VAL A 173 39.58 -0.62 25.57
C VAL A 173 41.06 -0.48 25.86
N ASN A 174 41.87 -1.32 25.20
CA ASN A 174 43.32 -1.24 25.29
C ASN A 174 43.83 -0.18 24.33
N ILE A 175 44.13 1.00 24.85
CA ILE A 175 44.68 2.11 24.06
C ILE A 175 46.21 1.98 24.08
N THR A 176 46.79 1.68 22.91
CA THR A 176 48.25 1.78 22.70
C THR A 176 48.64 3.22 22.42
N THR A 177 49.32 3.86 23.37
CA THR A 177 49.92 5.19 23.18
C THR A 177 51.44 5.04 23.22
N GLY A 178 52.07 4.95 22.05
CA GLY A 178 53.50 4.62 21.93
C GLY A 178 53.77 3.14 22.22
N ASN A 179 54.80 2.81 23.01
CA ASN A 179 55.19 1.43 23.38
C ASN A 179 54.43 0.88 24.61
N LYS A 180 53.41 1.57 25.11
CA LYS A 180 52.62 1.13 26.28
C LYS A 180 51.16 0.95 25.90
N THR A 181 50.64 -0.25 26.16
CA THR A 181 49.20 -0.55 26.21
C THR A 181 48.67 -0.08 27.56
N VAL A 182 47.70 0.82 27.58
CA VAL A 182 47.00 1.24 28.80
C VAL A 182 45.54 0.80 28.66
N GLU A 183 45.04 0.07 29.65
CA GLU A 183 43.62 -0.23 29.80
C GLU A 183 42.88 1.07 30.15
N SER A 184 41.97 1.49 29.29
CA SER A 184 41.16 2.70 29.46
C SER A 184 39.68 2.36 29.28
N THR A 185 38.83 2.89 30.14
CA THR A 185 37.37 2.73 30.03
C THR A 185 36.81 3.84 29.14
N ILE A 186 36.23 3.48 28.00
CA ILE A 186 35.48 4.41 27.15
C ILE A 186 33.99 4.26 27.47
N PHE A 187 33.31 5.38 27.70
CA PHE A 187 31.86 5.42 27.84
C PHE A 187 31.23 5.62 26.47
N GLN A 188 30.44 4.66 26.01
CA GLN A 188 29.65 4.77 24.79
C GLN A 188 28.17 4.78 25.17
N LEU A 189 27.43 5.75 24.64
CA LEU A 189 25.99 5.78 24.76
C LEU A 189 25.42 4.77 23.75
N GLU A 190 24.74 3.73 24.24
CA GLU A 190 24.00 2.80 23.40
C GLU A 190 22.50 3.00 23.55
N THR A 191 21.77 2.76 22.46
CA THR A 191 20.31 2.80 22.45
C THR A 191 19.73 1.52 23.06
N ARG A 192 19.06 1.64 24.20
CA ARG A 192 18.30 0.54 24.82
C ARG A 192 16.81 0.69 24.53
N TYR A 193 16.20 -0.35 23.99
CA TYR A 193 14.77 -0.38 23.68
C TYR A 193 13.95 -0.78 24.90
N LEU A 194 12.94 0.01 25.25
CA LEU A 194 11.93 -0.39 26.22
C LEU A 194 10.94 -1.36 25.58
N PRO A 195 10.48 -2.37 26.33
CA PRO A 195 9.51 -3.33 25.81
C PRO A 195 8.19 -2.62 25.48
N PRO A 196 7.51 -3.02 24.39
CA PRO A 196 6.16 -2.54 24.10
C PRO A 196 5.16 -3.02 25.17
N ASN A 197 4.01 -2.36 25.26
CA ASN A 197 2.93 -2.71 26.20
C ASN A 197 2.43 -4.14 26.00
N PHE A 198 2.48 -4.64 24.77
CA PHE A 198 2.25 -6.03 24.42
C PHE A 198 3.18 -6.46 23.27
N SER A 199 3.43 -7.76 23.14
CA SER A 199 4.40 -8.29 22.18
C SER A 199 3.89 -8.29 20.74
N THR A 200 4.82 -8.26 19.78
CA THR A 200 4.54 -8.43 18.34
C THR A 200 3.81 -9.74 18.01
N PHE A 201 3.98 -10.77 18.85
CA PHE A 201 3.17 -11.98 18.82
C PHE A 201 1.66 -11.69 18.96
N ILE A 202 1.28 -10.89 19.96
CA ILE A 202 -0.12 -10.52 20.20
C ILE A 202 -0.62 -9.64 19.03
N PHE A 203 0.20 -8.72 18.53
CA PHE A 203 -0.12 -7.91 17.37
C PHE A 203 -0.52 -8.79 16.17
N PHE A 204 0.32 -9.75 15.78
CA PHE A 204 0.01 -10.64 14.66
C PHE A 204 -1.18 -11.59 14.91
N LEU A 205 -1.45 -11.97 16.16
CA LEU A 205 -2.69 -12.68 16.49
C LEU A 205 -3.94 -11.81 16.30
N LEU A 206 -3.88 -10.52 16.64
CA LEU A 206 -4.97 -9.58 16.37
C LEU A 206 -5.20 -9.44 14.86
N MET A 207 -4.12 -9.34 14.08
CA MET A 207 -4.20 -9.35 12.61
C MET A 207 -4.83 -10.63 12.07
N THR A 208 -4.49 -11.78 12.64
CA THR A 208 -5.10 -13.08 12.30
C THR A 208 -6.61 -13.08 12.60
N ALA A 209 -7.01 -12.51 13.74
CA ALA A 209 -8.42 -12.39 14.10
C ALA A 209 -9.20 -11.48 13.13
N MET A 210 -8.59 -10.39 12.66
CA MET A 210 -9.17 -9.52 11.63
C MET A 210 -9.35 -10.27 10.30
N MET A 211 -8.34 -11.02 9.84
CA MET A 211 -8.44 -11.87 8.65
C MET A 211 -9.50 -12.96 8.77
N LEU A 212 -9.58 -13.61 9.94
CA LEU A 212 -10.60 -14.62 10.22
C LEU A 212 -12.00 -14.01 10.19
N THR A 213 -12.15 -12.80 10.73
CA THR A 213 -13.41 -12.06 10.69
C THR A 213 -13.82 -11.77 9.24
N SER A 214 -12.89 -11.40 8.36
CA SER A 214 -13.16 -11.24 6.93
C SER A 214 -13.58 -12.55 6.25
N LEU A 215 -12.91 -13.68 6.57
CA LEU A 215 -13.28 -15.01 6.07
C LEU A 215 -14.71 -15.42 6.49
N VAL A 216 -15.03 -15.24 7.77
CA VAL A 216 -16.38 -15.52 8.29
C VAL A 216 -17.41 -14.58 7.66
N ALA A 217 -17.07 -13.31 7.48
CA ALA A 217 -17.94 -12.35 6.82
C ALA A 217 -18.24 -12.75 5.37
N PHE A 218 -17.22 -13.15 4.62
CA PHE A 218 -17.36 -13.65 3.27
C PHE A 218 -18.23 -14.92 3.21
N PHE A 219 -18.07 -15.84 4.17
CA PHE A 219 -18.91 -17.04 4.25
C PHE A 219 -20.40 -16.72 4.30
N PHE A 220 -20.79 -15.76 5.15
CA PHE A 220 -22.18 -15.33 5.23
C PHE A 220 -22.65 -14.54 4.01
N LEU A 221 -21.79 -13.71 3.40
CA LEU A 221 -22.10 -12.98 2.17
C LEU A 221 -22.29 -13.93 0.98
N ALA A 222 -21.47 -14.96 0.87
CA ALA A 222 -21.52 -15.94 -0.21
C ALA A 222 -22.82 -16.79 -0.18
N GLN A 223 -23.48 -16.88 0.98
CA GLN A 223 -24.76 -17.56 1.15
C GLN A 223 -25.98 -16.68 0.83
N GLN A 224 -25.80 -15.36 0.68
CA GLN A 224 -26.92 -14.48 0.36
C GLN A 224 -27.40 -14.73 -1.07
N PRO A 225 -28.72 -14.62 -1.33
CA PRO A 225 -29.27 -14.76 -2.66
C PRO A 225 -28.68 -13.68 -3.57
N LYS A 226 -27.97 -14.13 -4.62
CA LYS A 226 -27.40 -13.25 -5.63
C LYS A 226 -28.53 -12.64 -6.44
N MET A 227 -28.73 -11.34 -6.32
CA MET A 227 -29.80 -10.65 -7.01
C MET A 227 -29.26 -10.16 -8.35
N TRP A 228 -29.21 -11.07 -9.32
CA TRP A 228 -28.73 -10.78 -10.69
C TRP A 228 -29.60 -9.71 -11.39
N ASP A 229 -30.86 -9.58 -11.00
CA ASP A 229 -31.87 -8.82 -11.76
C ASP A 229 -32.00 -7.33 -11.37
N LEU A 230 -31.62 -6.91 -10.14
CA LEU A 230 -31.77 -5.50 -9.70
C LEU A 230 -30.52 -4.65 -9.95
N SER A 231 -29.33 -5.26 -10.03
CA SER A 231 -28.11 -4.52 -10.39
C SER A 231 -28.06 -4.20 -11.89
N GLN A 232 -28.86 -4.86 -12.72
CA GLN A 232 -28.94 -4.55 -14.14
C GLN A 232 -29.85 -3.33 -14.38
N GLN A 233 -31.04 -3.28 -13.80
CA GLN A 233 -32.02 -2.22 -14.10
C GLN A 233 -31.62 -0.79 -13.65
N ASP A 234 -30.84 -0.63 -12.58
CA ASP A 234 -30.36 0.70 -12.12
C ASP A 234 -28.97 1.08 -12.67
N LEU A 235 -28.30 0.21 -13.45
CA LEU A 235 -26.98 0.47 -14.06
C LEU A 235 -26.96 0.47 -15.59
N PHE A 236 -28.10 0.31 -16.27
CA PHE A 236 -28.20 0.55 -17.71
C PHE A 236 -28.57 2.02 -18.00
N PRO A 237 -27.55 2.87 -18.21
CA PRO A 237 -26.94 2.94 -19.54
C PRO A 237 -25.46 2.54 -19.52
N SER A 238 -25.11 1.32 -19.13
CA SER A 238 -23.81 0.73 -19.43
C SER A 238 -23.89 -0.79 -19.37
N THR A 239 -23.91 -1.42 -20.53
CA THR A 239 -23.76 -2.86 -20.72
C THR A 239 -22.42 -3.35 -20.17
N ILE A 240 -22.46 -3.78 -18.90
CA ILE A 240 -21.38 -4.41 -18.17
C ILE A 240 -21.56 -5.93 -18.28
N VAL A 241 -20.55 -6.54 -18.92
CA VAL A 241 -20.21 -7.97 -19.05
C VAL A 241 -20.63 -8.66 -20.37
N LEU A 242 -19.57 -9.01 -21.12
CA LEU A 242 -19.49 -10.02 -22.18
C LEU A 242 -20.16 -9.75 -23.54
N ASN A 243 -19.67 -8.76 -24.30
CA ASN A 243 -19.88 -8.75 -25.77
C ASN A 243 -18.74 -8.10 -26.57
N SER A 244 -17.51 -8.08 -26.05
CA SER A 244 -16.37 -7.45 -26.72
C SER A 244 -15.24 -8.42 -27.06
N PHE A 245 -15.57 -9.64 -27.53
CA PHE A 245 -14.62 -10.50 -28.23
C PHE A 245 -15.05 -10.93 -29.64
N ASP A 246 -16.27 -10.63 -30.08
CA ASP A 246 -16.72 -10.91 -31.46
C ASP A 246 -16.49 -9.74 -32.45
N GLN A 247 -15.77 -8.69 -32.05
CA GLN A 247 -15.49 -7.54 -32.94
C GLN A 247 -14.01 -7.26 -33.21
N ILE A 248 -13.09 -8.18 -32.86
CA ILE A 248 -11.65 -8.04 -33.16
C ILE A 248 -11.19 -8.98 -34.29
N LEU A 249 -12.13 -9.65 -34.97
CA LEU A 249 -11.87 -10.46 -36.17
C LEU A 249 -12.92 -10.15 -37.25
N ASP A 250 -12.93 -8.91 -37.77
CA ASP A 250 -13.35 -8.62 -39.15
C ASP A 250 -13.24 -7.11 -39.44
N GLU A 251 -12.02 -6.64 -39.68
CA GLU A 251 -11.81 -5.43 -40.48
C GLU A 251 -10.69 -5.70 -41.48
N GLY A 252 -11.10 -6.31 -42.60
CA GLY A 252 -10.20 -6.60 -43.70
C GLY A 252 -10.91 -7.28 -44.87
N ALA A 253 -11.84 -6.58 -45.52
CA ALA A 253 -12.04 -6.65 -46.99
C ALA A 253 -13.27 -5.84 -47.44
N ASP A 254 -13.01 -5.01 -48.45
CA ASP A 254 -13.84 -4.70 -49.60
C ASP A 254 -15.00 -3.67 -49.57
N SER A 255 -14.79 -2.74 -50.52
CA SER A 255 -15.63 -1.74 -51.15
C SER A 255 -17.01 -2.20 -51.64
N GLN A 256 -18.04 -1.35 -51.53
CA GLN A 256 -18.76 -0.67 -52.65
C GLN A 256 -20.14 -0.10 -52.23
N LEU A 257 -20.37 1.15 -52.64
CA LEU A 257 -21.59 1.76 -53.21
C LEU A 257 -23.01 1.35 -52.69
N GLY A 258 -23.80 2.33 -52.22
CA GLY A 258 -25.27 2.25 -52.32
C GLY A 258 -26.11 2.95 -51.25
N THR A 259 -26.62 4.14 -51.61
CA THR A 259 -28.01 4.62 -51.43
C THR A 259 -28.66 4.66 -50.03
N GLY A 260 -28.88 5.89 -49.55
CA GLY A 260 -30.08 6.45 -48.90
C GLY A 260 -30.87 5.63 -47.87
N TYR A 261 -31.08 6.19 -46.67
CA TYR A 261 -32.40 6.63 -46.16
C TYR A 261 -32.22 7.24 -44.74
N SER A 262 -32.87 8.38 -44.53
CA SER A 262 -32.91 9.15 -43.28
C SER A 262 -33.92 8.58 -42.28
N CYS A 263 -33.60 8.64 -40.99
CA CYS A 263 -34.51 8.33 -39.88
C CYS A 263 -34.37 9.35 -38.73
N PRO A 264 -35.41 9.52 -37.88
CA PRO A 264 -35.94 10.83 -37.50
C PRO A 264 -35.33 11.41 -36.21
N LYS A 265 -35.55 12.72 -36.02
CA LYS A 265 -35.25 13.46 -34.80
C LYS A 265 -36.08 12.90 -33.62
N GLU A 266 -35.41 12.43 -32.57
CA GLU A 266 -36.06 12.13 -31.29
C GLU A 266 -36.33 13.42 -30.48
N PRO A 267 -37.36 13.41 -29.61
CA PRO A 267 -37.83 14.58 -28.87
C PRO A 267 -36.92 14.90 -27.68
N LYS A 268 -36.84 16.19 -27.35
CA LYS A 268 -36.24 16.69 -26.12
C LYS A 268 -37.16 16.38 -24.94
N GLU A 269 -36.66 15.63 -23.95
CA GLU A 269 -37.18 15.66 -22.58
C GLU A 269 -36.07 15.95 -21.57
N PRO A 270 -36.42 16.52 -20.39
CA PRO A 270 -35.55 17.35 -19.60
C PRO A 270 -35.05 16.69 -18.31
N GLY A 271 -33.75 16.85 -18.04
CA GLY A 271 -33.25 16.96 -16.66
C GLY A 271 -32.82 15.68 -15.97
N ASP A 272 -31.86 14.94 -16.53
CA ASP A 272 -30.95 14.12 -15.73
C ASP A 272 -29.55 14.74 -15.76
N ILE A 273 -28.99 15.01 -14.57
CA ILE A 273 -27.64 15.53 -14.38
C ILE A 273 -26.65 14.41 -14.72
N LEU A 274 -26.44 14.18 -16.01
CA LEU A 274 -25.35 13.36 -16.51
C LEU A 274 -24.04 14.03 -16.09
N PRO A 275 -23.08 13.34 -15.44
CA PRO A 275 -21.79 13.95 -15.12
C PRO A 275 -21.15 14.41 -16.42
N GLN A 276 -20.93 15.71 -16.51
CA GLN A 276 -20.40 16.41 -17.67
C GLN A 276 -19.21 15.64 -18.25
N LYS A 277 -19.36 15.11 -19.47
CA LYS A 277 -18.33 14.32 -20.15
C LYS A 277 -17.20 15.27 -20.56
N VAL A 278 -16.22 15.45 -19.68
CA VAL A 278 -15.05 16.31 -19.95
C VAL A 278 -14.17 15.59 -20.97
N PHE A 279 -14.01 16.18 -22.16
CA PHE A 279 -13.08 15.68 -23.16
C PHE A 279 -11.67 16.11 -22.79
N TYR A 280 -10.80 15.13 -22.49
CA TYR A 280 -9.38 15.36 -22.27
C TYR A 280 -8.63 15.24 -23.59
N SER A 281 -7.70 16.17 -23.85
CA SER A 281 -6.78 16.02 -24.99
C SER A 281 -5.79 14.87 -24.75
N LEU A 282 -5.20 14.33 -25.82
CA LEU A 282 -4.19 13.27 -25.72
C LEU A 282 -3.02 13.69 -24.80
N ALA A 283 -2.62 14.96 -24.85
CA ALA A 283 -1.57 15.51 -24.00
C ALA A 283 -1.97 15.53 -22.51
N GLN A 284 -3.22 15.90 -22.19
CA GLN A 284 -3.73 15.88 -20.81
C GLN A 284 -3.84 14.45 -20.29
N LEU A 285 -4.28 13.51 -21.12
CA LEU A 285 -4.36 12.10 -20.75
C LEU A 285 -2.96 11.51 -20.51
N SER A 286 -2.00 11.82 -21.39
CA SER A 286 -0.58 11.45 -21.22
C SER A 286 0.01 12.01 -19.93
N LEU A 287 -0.32 13.26 -19.58
CA LEU A 287 0.11 13.87 -18.32
C LEU A 287 -0.46 13.12 -17.11
N ILE A 288 -1.75 12.77 -17.13
CA ILE A 288 -2.38 12.01 -16.04
C ILE A 288 -1.66 10.66 -15.85
N TYR A 289 -1.43 9.91 -16.94
CA TYR A 289 -0.71 8.63 -16.91
C TYR A 289 0.72 8.76 -16.39
N PHE A 290 1.45 9.80 -16.81
CA PHE A 290 2.77 10.09 -16.29
C PHE A 290 2.74 10.34 -14.78
N LEU A 291 1.81 11.20 -14.32
CA LEU A 291 1.68 11.51 -12.90
C LEU A 291 1.33 10.27 -12.07
N ILE A 292 0.43 9.40 -12.54
CA ILE A 292 0.09 8.14 -11.86
C ILE A 292 1.33 7.27 -11.69
N THR A 293 2.08 7.09 -12.78
CA THR A 293 3.31 6.28 -12.76
C THR A 293 4.31 6.87 -11.77
N TRP A 294 4.57 8.17 -11.85
CA TRP A 294 5.48 8.89 -10.95
C TRP A 294 5.08 8.78 -9.49
N VAL A 295 3.81 9.06 -9.18
CA VAL A 295 3.29 9.03 -7.81
C VAL A 295 3.33 7.60 -7.25
N SER A 296 3.04 6.59 -8.07
CA SER A 296 3.11 5.19 -7.65
C SER A 296 4.54 4.74 -7.40
N THR A 297 5.49 5.16 -8.26
CA THR A 297 6.93 4.97 -8.04
C THR A 297 7.36 5.52 -6.69
N LEU A 298 6.94 6.74 -6.33
CA LEU A 298 7.29 7.35 -5.05
C LEU A 298 6.61 6.65 -3.87
N THR A 299 5.29 6.48 -3.92
CA THR A 299 4.48 6.05 -2.77
C THR A 299 4.62 4.57 -2.42
N ASN A 300 4.85 3.71 -3.41
CA ASN A 300 4.86 2.25 -3.19
C ASN A 300 6.26 1.63 -3.34
N GLY A 301 7.21 2.33 -3.95
CA GLY A 301 8.55 1.80 -4.22
C GLY A 301 9.65 2.58 -3.50
N VAL A 302 9.82 3.84 -3.89
CA VAL A 302 11.02 4.61 -3.55
C VAL A 302 11.09 4.97 -2.07
N LEU A 303 10.06 5.66 -1.58
CA LEU A 303 10.05 6.22 -0.23
C LEU A 303 9.92 5.14 0.85
N PRO A 304 9.00 4.16 0.75
CA PRO A 304 8.87 3.11 1.77
C PRO A 304 10.19 2.36 2.04
N SER A 305 10.99 2.14 0.99
CA SER A 305 12.30 1.48 1.08
C SER A 305 13.33 2.21 1.94
N VAL A 306 13.18 3.53 2.14
CA VAL A 306 14.11 4.38 2.89
C VAL A 306 13.50 5.02 4.12
N GLN A 307 12.29 4.63 4.51
CA GLN A 307 11.58 5.25 5.63
C GLN A 307 12.36 5.09 6.95
N SER A 308 12.95 3.92 7.18
CA SER A 308 13.85 3.65 8.31
C SER A 308 14.97 4.68 8.38
N TYR A 309 15.67 4.92 7.27
CA TYR A 309 16.78 5.87 7.18
C TYR A 309 16.38 7.31 7.45
N SER A 310 15.16 7.70 7.08
CA SER A 310 14.65 9.06 7.30
C SER A 310 14.19 9.32 8.74
N CYS A 311 13.64 8.32 9.42
CA CYS A 311 12.94 8.53 10.70
C CYS A 311 13.72 8.03 11.92
N LEU A 312 14.41 6.89 11.82
CA LEU A 312 15.13 6.31 12.96
C LEU A 312 16.24 7.19 13.54
N PRO A 313 16.96 8.04 12.76
CA PRO A 313 17.90 8.98 13.35
C PRO A 313 17.27 9.97 14.35
N TYR A 314 15.97 10.27 14.21
CA TYR A 314 15.21 11.12 15.14
C TYR A 314 14.60 10.33 16.32
N GLY A 315 14.81 9.02 16.35
CA GLY A 315 14.33 8.12 17.40
C GLY A 315 13.20 7.22 16.93
N HIS A 316 13.01 6.13 17.68
CA HIS A 316 12.04 5.09 17.37
C HIS A 316 10.59 5.56 17.50
N THR A 317 10.30 6.45 18.45
CA THR A 317 8.98 7.08 18.59
C THR A 317 8.61 7.87 17.35
N THR A 318 9.56 8.61 16.78
CA THR A 318 9.38 9.38 15.54
C THR A 318 9.09 8.44 14.37
N TYR A 319 9.83 7.32 14.25
CA TYR A 319 9.57 6.32 13.22
C TYR A 319 8.19 5.66 13.37
N HIS A 320 7.83 5.29 14.60
CA HIS A 320 6.53 4.70 14.89
C HIS A 320 5.37 5.65 14.56
N LEU A 321 5.46 6.92 14.97
CA LEU A 321 4.45 7.93 14.64
C LEU A 321 4.38 8.19 13.14
N ALA A 322 5.52 8.26 12.44
CA ALA A 322 5.54 8.46 11.00
C ALA A 322 4.88 7.29 10.25
N ALA A 323 5.20 6.05 10.62
CA ALA A 323 4.64 4.85 9.99
C ALA A 323 3.12 4.75 10.25
N THR A 324 2.69 4.88 11.51
CA THR A 324 1.28 4.74 11.90
C THR A 324 0.40 5.85 11.31
N LEU A 325 0.78 7.13 11.48
CA LEU A 325 -0.01 8.26 10.98
C LEU A 325 -0.05 8.34 9.46
N SER A 326 1.03 7.95 8.77
CA SER A 326 1.05 7.91 7.30
C SER A 326 0.13 6.81 6.76
N SER A 327 0.13 5.62 7.38
CA SER A 327 -0.80 4.54 7.02
C SER A 327 -2.26 4.95 7.22
N MET A 328 -2.56 5.77 8.24
CA MET A 328 -3.90 6.35 8.44
C MET A 328 -4.27 7.42 7.39
N ALA A 329 -3.28 8.13 6.83
CA ALA A 329 -3.52 9.22 5.87
C ALA A 329 -4.13 8.72 4.55
N ASN A 330 -3.83 7.49 4.11
CA ASN A 330 -4.35 6.93 2.86
C ASN A 330 -5.88 6.68 2.91
N PRO A 331 -6.45 5.96 3.91
CA PRO A 331 -7.89 5.87 4.12
C PRO A 331 -8.59 7.22 4.27
N LEU A 332 -7.98 8.15 5.02
CA LEU A 332 -8.53 9.50 5.20
C LEU A 332 -8.59 10.26 3.88
N ALA A 333 -7.56 10.17 3.05
CA ALA A 333 -7.54 10.77 1.72
C ALA A 333 -8.65 10.21 0.83
N CYS A 334 -8.92 8.91 0.90
CA CYS A 334 -10.03 8.28 0.17
C CYS A 334 -11.40 8.81 0.62
N ILE A 335 -11.62 8.94 1.94
CA ILE A 335 -12.85 9.53 2.50
C ILE A 335 -13.00 10.98 2.05
N VAL A 336 -11.94 11.78 2.15
CA VAL A 336 -11.95 13.19 1.71
C VAL A 336 -12.28 13.29 0.22
N ALA A 337 -11.69 12.45 -0.62
CA ALA A 337 -11.97 12.40 -2.06
C ALA A 337 -13.43 12.02 -2.38
N MET A 338 -14.08 11.23 -1.52
CA MET A 338 -15.49 10.89 -1.66
C MET A 338 -16.41 12.10 -1.43
N PHE A 339 -16.10 12.94 -0.44
CA PHE A 339 -16.92 14.12 -0.11
C PHE A 339 -16.55 15.38 -0.89
N LEU A 340 -15.29 15.51 -1.29
CA LEU A 340 -14.76 16.68 -2.00
C LEU A 340 -14.10 16.28 -3.34
N PRO A 341 -14.83 15.64 -4.27
CA PRO A 341 -14.25 15.24 -5.54
C PRO A 341 -13.93 16.46 -6.40
N ASN A 342 -12.65 16.72 -6.67
CA ASN A 342 -12.22 17.82 -7.55
C ASN A 342 -11.49 17.30 -8.79
N ARG A 343 -12.11 17.43 -9.97
CA ARG A 343 -11.59 16.94 -11.26
C ARG A 343 -10.62 17.90 -11.97
N SER A 344 -10.14 18.94 -11.27
CA SER A 344 -9.20 19.91 -11.84
C SER A 344 -7.82 19.29 -12.10
N LEU A 345 -7.40 19.26 -13.36
CA LEU A 345 -6.05 18.83 -13.76
C LEU A 345 -4.95 19.70 -13.12
N THR A 346 -5.19 21.00 -13.03
CA THR A 346 -4.26 21.94 -12.38
C THR A 346 -4.07 21.59 -10.91
N LEU A 347 -5.15 21.26 -10.19
CA LEU A 347 -5.04 20.83 -8.80
C LEU A 347 -4.27 19.51 -8.67
N MET A 348 -4.50 18.54 -9.56
CA MET A 348 -3.72 17.28 -9.55
C MET A 348 -2.22 17.52 -9.74
N VAL A 349 -1.84 18.42 -10.66
CA VAL A 349 -0.43 18.79 -10.86
C VAL A 349 0.12 19.47 -9.61
N ILE A 350 -0.60 20.45 -9.04
CA ILE A 350 -0.17 21.15 -7.81
C ILE A 350 0.03 20.16 -6.66
N LEU A 351 -0.93 19.26 -6.43
CA LEU A 351 -0.85 18.25 -5.37
C LEU A 351 0.28 17.24 -5.63
N SER A 352 0.50 16.84 -6.89
CA SER A 352 1.62 15.95 -7.24
C SER A 352 2.97 16.62 -6.98
N MET A 353 3.10 17.91 -7.32
CA MET A 353 4.31 18.70 -7.07
C MET A 353 4.53 18.90 -5.56
N ALA A 354 3.48 19.25 -4.82
CA ALA A 354 3.56 19.41 -3.37
C ALA A 354 3.96 18.09 -2.67
N GLY A 355 3.29 16.99 -3.00
CA GLY A 355 3.62 15.65 -2.51
C GLY A 355 5.05 15.24 -2.87
N THR A 356 5.48 15.48 -4.11
CA THR A 356 6.88 15.25 -4.52
C THR A 356 7.86 16.09 -3.71
N GLY A 357 7.51 17.33 -3.35
CA GLY A 357 8.32 18.18 -2.48
C GLY A 357 8.52 17.59 -1.08
N PHE A 358 7.45 17.09 -0.45
CA PHE A 358 7.55 16.37 0.84
C PHE A 358 8.37 15.09 0.70
N GLY A 359 8.18 14.33 -0.39
CA GLY A 359 8.96 13.13 -0.68
C GLY A 359 10.46 13.43 -0.89
N ALA A 360 10.78 14.53 -1.57
CA ALA A 360 12.16 14.98 -1.77
C ALA A 360 12.81 15.37 -0.45
N TYR A 361 12.09 16.05 0.46
CA TYR A 361 12.57 16.30 1.81
C TYR A 361 12.84 14.99 2.57
N ASN A 362 11.89 14.05 2.59
CA ASN A 362 12.07 12.75 3.27
C ASN A 362 13.28 11.98 2.72
N MET A 363 13.46 11.98 1.39
CA MET A 363 14.63 11.38 0.74
C MET A 363 15.93 12.09 1.11
N ALA A 364 15.95 13.42 1.15
CA ALA A 364 17.12 14.18 1.55
C ALA A 364 17.53 13.84 2.99
N ILE A 365 16.57 13.77 3.91
CA ILE A 365 16.80 13.33 5.29
C ILE A 365 17.35 11.90 5.35
N ALA A 366 16.82 10.97 4.55
CA ALA A 366 17.35 9.61 4.46
C ALA A 366 18.81 9.59 3.98
N VAL A 367 19.16 10.37 2.96
CA VAL A 367 20.54 10.47 2.44
C VAL A 367 21.49 11.10 3.46
N MET A 368 21.01 12.05 4.27
CA MET A 368 21.80 12.68 5.33
C MET A 368 21.99 11.80 6.57
N SER A 369 21.34 10.63 6.62
CA SER A 369 21.59 9.63 7.66
C SER A 369 23.06 9.20 7.64
N PRO A 370 23.76 9.17 8.80
CA PRO A 370 23.21 9.07 10.15
C PRO A 370 22.89 10.39 10.87
N CYS A 371 23.25 11.55 10.30
CA CYS A 371 23.15 12.86 10.97
C CYS A 371 22.29 13.85 10.19
N PRO A 372 20.96 13.66 10.16
CA PRO A 372 20.07 14.56 9.45
C PRO A 372 19.91 15.90 10.17
N LEU A 373 19.40 16.89 9.43
CA LEU A 373 19.13 18.23 9.96
C LEU A 373 18.18 18.17 11.16
N LEU A 374 18.46 18.94 12.22
CA LEU A 374 17.60 19.04 13.40
C LEU A 374 17.39 17.73 14.18
N GLN A 375 18.29 16.73 14.08
CA GLN A 375 18.18 15.43 14.76
C GLN A 375 17.88 15.48 16.26
N HIS A 376 18.37 16.52 16.96
CA HIS A 376 18.19 16.69 18.42
C HIS A 376 17.12 17.73 18.80
N SER A 377 16.37 18.24 17.83
CA SER A 377 15.32 19.22 18.06
C SER A 377 13.95 18.56 17.97
N GLN A 378 13.04 18.91 18.88
CA GLN A 378 11.64 18.46 18.81
C GLN A 378 10.96 18.91 17.50
N TRP A 379 11.44 20.00 16.91
CA TRP A 379 11.00 20.46 15.59
C TRP A 379 11.40 19.48 14.48
N GLY A 380 12.57 18.86 14.54
CA GLY A 380 12.99 17.84 13.59
C GLY A 380 12.02 16.66 13.58
N ASN A 381 11.71 16.14 14.78
CA ASN A 381 10.74 15.04 14.97
C ASN A 381 9.37 15.40 14.40
N ALA A 382 8.83 16.58 14.71
CA ALA A 382 7.52 17.01 14.24
C ALA A 382 7.49 17.19 12.71
N ILE A 383 8.53 17.79 12.13
CA ILE A 383 8.60 18.07 10.69
C ILE A 383 8.70 16.77 9.89
N ILE A 384 9.54 15.81 10.30
CA ILE A 384 9.67 14.55 9.56
C ILE A 384 8.37 13.74 9.59
N VAL A 385 7.71 13.64 10.74
CA VAL A 385 6.39 12.98 10.84
C VAL A 385 5.36 13.68 9.97
N LEU A 386 5.24 15.01 10.08
CA LEU A 386 4.29 15.79 9.29
C LEU A 386 4.56 15.65 7.78
N SER A 387 5.82 15.66 7.36
CA SER A 387 6.20 15.49 5.96
C SER A 387 5.79 14.12 5.42
N TRP A 388 5.99 13.04 6.17
CA TRP A 388 5.52 11.69 5.79
C TRP A 388 4.00 11.58 5.67
N VAL A 389 3.27 12.18 6.61
CA VAL A 389 1.80 12.21 6.59
C VAL A 389 1.29 13.01 5.40
N LEU A 390 1.85 14.20 5.16
CA LEU A 390 1.46 15.06 4.04
C LEU A 390 1.85 14.44 2.69
N PHE A 391 3.04 13.85 2.57
CA PHE A 391 3.46 13.08 1.40
C PHE A 391 2.42 12.00 1.06
N THR A 392 2.07 11.16 2.05
CA THR A 392 1.16 10.05 1.84
C THR A 392 -0.26 10.53 1.52
N GLY A 393 -0.79 11.47 2.30
CA GLY A 393 -2.15 11.98 2.12
C GLY A 393 -2.37 12.72 0.80
N THR A 394 -1.46 13.63 0.43
CA THR A 394 -1.58 14.41 -0.82
C THR A 394 -1.51 13.54 -2.06
N LEU A 395 -0.56 12.60 -2.10
CA LEU A 395 -0.38 11.70 -3.22
C LEU A 395 -1.47 10.63 -3.31
N SER A 396 -1.97 10.14 -2.17
CA SER A 396 -3.12 9.21 -2.15
C SER A 396 -4.39 9.88 -2.67
N TYR A 397 -4.69 11.11 -2.24
CA TYR A 397 -5.81 11.88 -2.77
C TYR A 397 -5.70 12.07 -4.29
N MET A 398 -4.49 12.42 -4.76
CA MET A 398 -4.23 12.58 -6.19
C MET A 398 -4.49 11.27 -6.97
N LYS A 399 -4.01 10.12 -6.47
CA LYS A 399 -4.25 8.81 -7.09
C LYS A 399 -5.74 8.49 -7.19
N VAL A 400 -6.50 8.74 -6.12
CA VAL A 400 -7.96 8.51 -6.11
C VAL A 400 -8.64 9.40 -7.15
N MET A 401 -8.31 10.69 -7.20
CA MET A 401 -8.93 11.61 -8.17
C MET A 401 -8.55 11.27 -9.62
N ALA A 402 -7.32 10.83 -9.87
CA ALA A 402 -6.91 10.34 -11.18
C ALA A 402 -7.74 9.12 -11.61
N GLY A 403 -7.99 8.18 -10.69
CA GLY A 403 -8.90 7.05 -10.92
C GLY A 403 -10.33 7.48 -11.25
N VAL A 404 -10.88 8.45 -10.51
CA VAL A 404 -12.21 9.03 -10.78
C VAL A 404 -12.30 9.65 -12.18
N ILE A 405 -11.27 10.40 -12.59
CA ILE A 405 -11.21 11.03 -13.92
C ILE A 405 -11.14 9.97 -15.02
N LEU A 406 -10.21 9.02 -14.93
CA LEU A 406 -10.03 7.99 -15.97
C LEU A 406 -11.21 7.04 -16.07
N ARG A 407 -11.86 6.72 -14.95
CA ARG A 407 -13.13 5.96 -14.93
C ARG A 407 -14.22 6.66 -15.73
N SER A 408 -14.31 7.99 -15.63
CA SER A 408 -15.29 8.77 -16.39
C SER A 408 -14.98 8.85 -17.89
N HIS A 409 -13.71 8.64 -18.27
CA HIS A 409 -13.26 8.70 -19.65
C HIS A 409 -13.53 7.39 -20.42
N SER A 410 -12.95 6.27 -19.97
CA SER A 410 -13.21 4.96 -20.59
C SER A 410 -12.79 3.80 -19.68
N ARG A 411 -13.38 2.62 -19.91
CA ARG A 411 -12.97 1.39 -19.23
C ARG A 411 -11.50 1.04 -19.52
N SER A 412 -11.06 1.22 -20.76
CA SER A 412 -9.67 0.96 -21.15
C SER A 412 -8.69 1.88 -20.43
N ALA A 413 -9.08 3.14 -20.20
CA ALA A 413 -8.26 4.09 -19.45
C ALA A 413 -8.09 3.69 -17.98
N LEU A 414 -9.14 3.14 -17.36
CA LEU A 414 -9.07 2.62 -15.99
C LEU A 414 -8.21 1.35 -15.89
N VAL A 415 -8.22 0.49 -16.90
CA VAL A 415 -7.29 -0.66 -16.95
C VAL A 415 -5.84 -0.18 -17.10
N CYS A 416 -5.60 0.83 -17.94
CA CYS A 416 -4.29 1.45 -18.11
C CYS A 416 -3.79 2.10 -16.81
N TYR A 417 -4.68 2.77 -16.04
CA TYR A 417 -4.38 3.29 -14.70
C TYR A 417 -3.77 2.20 -13.80
N GLY A 418 -4.46 1.06 -13.67
CA GLY A 418 -3.99 -0.03 -12.81
C GLY A 418 -2.66 -0.61 -13.28
N ALA A 419 -2.48 -0.76 -14.60
CA ALA A 419 -1.21 -1.25 -15.16
C ALA A 419 -0.03 -0.28 -14.89
N LEU A 420 -0.25 1.03 -15.05
CA LEU A 420 0.77 2.05 -14.83
C LEU A 420 1.09 2.26 -13.35
N GLU A 421 0.10 2.14 -12.47
CA GLU A 421 0.32 2.17 -11.02
C GLU A 421 1.25 1.01 -10.59
N GLN A 422 1.00 -0.20 -11.08
CA GLN A 422 1.85 -1.36 -10.77
C GLN A 422 3.23 -1.24 -11.41
N LEU A 423 3.31 -0.73 -12.65
CA LEU A 423 4.58 -0.46 -13.32
C LEU A 423 5.42 0.54 -12.53
N GLY A 424 4.85 1.67 -12.11
CA GLY A 424 5.55 2.67 -11.29
C GLY A 424 6.07 2.07 -9.99
N SER A 425 5.21 1.35 -9.27
CA SER A 425 5.57 0.67 -8.02
C SER A 425 6.74 -0.31 -8.21
N LEU A 426 6.72 -1.11 -9.29
CA LEU A 426 7.79 -2.05 -9.65
C LEU A 426 9.10 -1.33 -9.99
N LEU A 427 9.02 -0.25 -10.79
CA LEU A 427 10.19 0.56 -11.14
C LEU A 427 10.85 1.15 -9.89
N GLY A 428 10.05 1.67 -8.96
CA GLY A 428 10.57 2.22 -7.70
C GLY A 428 11.27 1.17 -6.84
N ALA A 429 10.70 -0.03 -6.73
CA ALA A 429 11.29 -1.12 -5.96
C ALA A 429 12.58 -1.65 -6.61
N LEU A 430 12.60 -1.88 -7.92
CA LEU A 430 13.78 -2.35 -8.65
C LEU A 430 14.90 -1.32 -8.64
N LEU A 431 14.56 -0.03 -8.60
CA LEU A 431 15.53 1.05 -8.46
C LEU A 431 16.12 1.08 -7.04
N MET A 432 15.27 1.10 -6.01
CA MET A 432 15.74 1.31 -4.64
C MET A 432 16.36 0.08 -4.00
N PHE A 433 15.93 -1.13 -4.35
CA PHE A 433 16.47 -2.35 -3.76
C PHE A 433 18.00 -2.45 -3.89
N PRO A 434 18.64 -2.30 -5.08
CA PRO A 434 20.09 -2.31 -5.18
C PRO A 434 20.74 -1.07 -4.55
N LEU A 435 20.14 0.11 -4.65
CA LEU A 435 20.68 1.35 -4.05
C LEU A 435 20.81 1.26 -2.53
N VAL A 436 19.81 0.64 -1.89
CA VAL A 436 19.75 0.44 -0.45
C VAL A 436 20.61 -0.77 -0.03
N ASN A 437 20.42 -1.94 -0.64
CA ASN A 437 20.98 -3.20 -0.14
C ASN A 437 22.36 -3.57 -0.70
N ILE A 438 22.69 -3.14 -1.93
CA ILE A 438 23.91 -3.56 -2.62
C ILE A 438 24.94 -2.43 -2.60
N TYR A 439 24.53 -1.22 -3.00
CA TYR A 439 25.43 -0.07 -3.05
C TYR A 439 25.60 0.62 -1.70
N GLY A 440 24.73 0.35 -0.73
CA GLY A 440 24.83 0.91 0.62
C GLY A 440 24.83 2.44 0.65
N LEU A 441 24.05 3.09 -0.23
CA LEU A 441 24.03 4.55 -0.34
C LEU A 441 23.47 5.24 0.92
N PHE A 442 22.68 4.51 1.71
CA PHE A 442 22.10 4.99 2.95
C PHE A 442 22.81 4.33 4.13
N LYS A 443 23.17 5.15 5.13
CA LYS A 443 23.89 4.67 6.32
C LYS A 443 22.95 4.59 7.51
N SER A 444 22.99 3.48 8.24
CA SER A 444 22.26 3.34 9.50
C SER A 444 22.86 4.26 10.58
N ALA A 445 22.02 4.80 11.44
CA ALA A 445 22.42 5.58 12.60
C ALA A 445 22.18 4.80 13.89
N ASP A 446 23.05 4.97 14.88
CA ASP A 446 22.68 4.69 16.26
C ASP A 446 22.15 5.99 16.88
N TYR A 447 20.89 5.96 17.36
CA TYR A 447 20.19 7.13 17.87
C TYR A 447 20.96 7.83 19.00
N CYS A 448 21.63 7.06 19.85
CA CYS A 448 22.39 7.58 20.99
C CYS A 448 23.87 7.85 20.66
N SER A 449 24.35 7.46 19.47
CA SER A 449 25.73 7.73 19.04
C SER A 449 25.83 9.12 18.41
N LEU A 450 26.73 9.94 18.97
CA LEU A 450 27.04 11.29 18.49
C LEU A 450 28.09 11.29 17.36
N GLN A 451 28.51 10.13 16.86
CA GLN A 451 29.54 10.03 15.84
C GLN A 451 28.96 10.22 14.44
N CYS A 452 28.94 11.47 13.99
CA CYS A 452 28.77 11.79 12.59
C CYS A 452 30.10 11.56 11.85
N PRO A 453 30.12 10.83 10.72
CA PRO A 453 31.30 10.81 9.86
C PRO A 453 31.58 12.25 9.39
N ALA A 454 32.84 12.69 9.57
CA ALA A 454 33.31 14.03 9.22
C ALA A 454 33.27 14.31 7.71
#